data_AF-A0A6M0BZ97-F1
#
_entry.id   AF-A0A6M0BZ97-F1
#
_cell.length_a   1.000
_cell.length_b   1.000
_cell.length_c   1.000
_cell.angle_alpha   90.00
_cell.angle_beta   90.00
_cell.angle_gamma   90.00
#
_symmetry.space_group_name_H-M   'P 1'
#
loop_
_entity.id
_entity.type
_entity.pdbx_description
1 polymer ?
#
loop_
_entity_poly.entity_id
_entity_poly.type
_entity_poly.pdbx_seq_one_letter_code
_entity_poly.pdbx_strand_id
1 'polypeptide(L)'
;MKDLLAPSSGESRKQFYTAREILTVNPLTINDYCKLLIDIDGVKNAWLEPIKNSQTSIYYDPNRHTLTFQDKEFTQSINLNGLYRILIEKDKDIDEVNIIENITSLLNQYRNLGEDFASVEILPIEEISIQAEIEVEGVLMSMN
;
A
#
# COMPACT_ATOMS: atom_id res chain seq x y z
N MET A 1 -25.41 3.72 -35.03
CA MET A 1 -25.75 3.00 -33.78
C MET A 1 -25.75 3.91 -32.53
N LYS A 2 -25.69 5.25 -32.64
CA LYS A 2 -25.78 6.15 -31.46
C LYS A 2 -27.22 6.51 -31.06
N ASP A 3 -28.17 6.43 -32.00
CA ASP A 3 -29.53 6.96 -31.82
C ASP A 3 -30.53 5.90 -31.27
N LEU A 4 -30.25 4.61 -31.49
CA LEU A 4 -31.11 3.50 -31.04
C LEU A 4 -31.05 3.25 -29.53
N LEU A 5 -29.98 3.72 -28.89
CA LEU A 5 -29.69 3.48 -27.48
C LEU A 5 -29.80 4.78 -26.66
N ALA A 6 -30.21 5.90 -27.23
CA ALA A 6 -30.42 7.11 -26.44
C ALA A 6 -31.75 7.02 -25.67
N PRO A 7 -31.79 7.33 -24.37
CA PRO A 7 -33.05 7.40 -23.65
C PRO A 7 -33.91 8.54 -24.20
N SER A 8 -35.23 8.40 -24.12
CA SER A 8 -36.18 9.47 -24.46
C SER A 8 -35.85 10.73 -23.64
N SER A 9 -35.82 11.88 -24.33
CA SER A 9 -35.40 13.18 -23.81
C SER A 9 -36.06 13.49 -22.46
N GLY A 10 -35.31 13.33 -21.37
CA GLY A 10 -35.77 13.58 -19.99
C GLY A 10 -35.35 12.53 -18.96
N GLU A 11 -35.00 11.31 -19.36
CA GLU A 11 -34.55 10.27 -18.42
C GLU A 11 -33.03 10.07 -18.44
N SER A 12 -32.35 10.47 -17.37
CA SER A 12 -30.93 10.17 -17.14
C SER A 12 -30.79 8.81 -16.43
N ARG A 13 -30.83 7.72 -17.19
CA ARG A 13 -30.45 6.39 -16.69
C ARG A 13 -28.97 6.14 -16.99
N LYS A 14 -28.21 5.61 -16.03
CA LYS A 14 -26.82 5.20 -16.24
C LYS A 14 -26.79 3.98 -17.16
N GLN A 15 -26.67 4.22 -18.46
CA GLN A 15 -26.90 3.20 -19.49
C GLN A 15 -25.66 2.39 -19.87
N PHE A 16 -24.49 2.95 -19.64
CA PHE A 16 -23.21 2.28 -19.84
C PHE A 16 -22.36 2.47 -18.61
N TYR A 17 -21.59 1.44 -18.28
CA TYR A 17 -20.54 1.55 -17.30
C TYR A 17 -19.40 2.41 -17.85
N THR A 18 -18.83 3.26 -17.01
CA THR A 18 -17.60 3.96 -17.37
C THR A 18 -16.43 2.98 -17.37
N ALA A 19 -15.35 3.31 -18.09
CA ALA A 19 -14.13 2.48 -18.06
C ALA A 19 -13.62 2.25 -16.63
N ARG A 20 -13.76 3.26 -15.74
CA ARG A 20 -13.39 3.16 -14.32
C ARG A 20 -14.23 2.17 -13.51
N GLU A 21 -15.40 1.76 -14.01
CA GLU A 21 -16.28 0.81 -13.33
C GLU A 21 -16.04 -0.64 -13.75
N ILE A 22 -15.43 -0.87 -14.92
CA ILE A 22 -15.29 -2.21 -15.49
C ILE A 22 -13.84 -2.62 -15.75
N LEU A 23 -12.90 -1.67 -15.89
CA LEU A 23 -11.50 -1.96 -16.19
C LEU A 23 -10.59 -1.90 -14.95
N THR A 24 -11.08 -1.38 -13.83
CA THR A 24 -10.34 -1.40 -12.56
C THR A 24 -10.34 -2.81 -11.99
N VAL A 25 -9.14 -3.28 -11.66
CA VAL A 25 -8.92 -4.54 -10.94
C VAL A 25 -8.60 -4.23 -9.49
N ASN A 26 -8.91 -5.17 -8.59
CA ASN A 26 -8.45 -5.09 -7.20
C ASN A 26 -6.91 -5.05 -7.16
N PRO A 27 -6.31 -4.37 -6.17
CA PRO A 27 -4.86 -4.34 -6.00
C PRO A 27 -4.36 -5.76 -5.69
N LEU A 28 -3.37 -6.22 -6.46
CA LEU A 28 -2.77 -7.55 -6.28
C LEU A 28 -1.26 -7.48 -6.08
N THR A 29 -0.62 -6.42 -6.57
CA THR A 29 0.82 -6.24 -6.43
C THR A 29 1.13 -5.21 -5.36
N ILE A 30 2.35 -5.29 -4.81
CA ILE A 30 2.90 -4.27 -3.89
C ILE A 30 2.69 -2.85 -4.46
N ASN A 31 2.93 -2.67 -5.75
CA ASN A 31 2.80 -1.38 -6.41
C ASN A 31 1.34 -0.90 -6.51
N ASP A 32 0.36 -1.80 -6.62
CA ASP A 32 -1.04 -1.43 -6.62
C ASP A 32 -1.48 -0.95 -5.24
N TYR A 33 -1.02 -1.61 -4.17
CA TYR A 33 -1.24 -1.14 -2.80
C TYR A 33 -0.56 0.20 -2.53
N CYS A 34 0.68 0.41 -3.00
CA CYS A 34 1.34 1.72 -2.87
C CYS A 34 0.50 2.84 -3.53
N LYS A 35 -0.01 2.61 -4.74
CA LYS A 35 -0.91 3.58 -5.41
C LYS A 35 -2.18 3.81 -4.62
N LEU A 36 -2.81 2.74 -4.14
CA LEU A 36 -4.04 2.81 -3.36
C LEU A 36 -3.85 3.64 -2.08
N LEU A 37 -2.71 3.48 -1.40
CA LEU A 37 -2.40 4.16 -0.15
C LEU A 37 -2.06 5.65 -0.35
N ILE A 38 -1.32 5.99 -1.41
CA ILE A 38 -0.96 7.39 -1.72
C ILE A 38 -2.18 8.22 -2.12
N ASP A 39 -3.25 7.59 -2.60
CA ASP A 39 -4.52 8.26 -2.88
C ASP A 39 -5.30 8.68 -1.61
N ILE A 40 -4.84 8.28 -0.40
CA ILE A 40 -5.44 8.69 0.88
C ILE A 40 -4.92 10.07 1.28
N ASP A 41 -5.83 10.99 1.60
CA ASP A 41 -5.47 12.32 2.10
C ASP A 41 -4.61 12.24 3.37
N GLY A 42 -3.49 12.96 3.38
CA GLY A 42 -2.49 12.94 4.46
C GLY A 42 -1.43 11.84 4.35
N VAL A 43 -1.51 10.92 3.36
CA VAL A 43 -0.42 10.02 3.01
C VAL A 43 0.43 10.66 1.92
N LYS A 44 1.67 11.02 2.27
CA LYS A 44 2.64 11.57 1.33
C LYS A 44 3.33 10.48 0.51
N ASN A 45 3.67 9.37 1.15
CA ASN A 45 4.26 8.20 0.50
C ASN A 45 3.97 6.92 1.29
N ALA A 46 4.02 5.77 0.63
CA ALA A 46 3.74 4.48 1.24
C ALA A 46 4.58 3.35 0.66
N TRP A 47 5.07 2.47 1.53
CA TRP A 47 5.78 1.24 1.15
C TRP A 47 5.11 0.03 1.77
N LEU A 48 5.04 -1.06 1.01
CA LEU A 48 4.55 -2.35 1.46
C LEU A 48 5.69 -3.37 1.36
N GLU A 49 6.13 -3.89 2.50
CA GLU A 49 7.29 -4.77 2.60
C GLU A 49 6.89 -6.17 3.10
N PRO A 50 7.30 -7.26 2.41
CA PRO A 50 7.02 -8.61 2.88
C PRO A 50 7.85 -8.92 4.13
N ILE A 51 7.17 -9.42 5.16
CA ILE A 51 7.79 -9.88 6.39
C ILE A 51 8.38 -11.27 6.15
N LYS A 52 9.71 -11.34 6.11
CA LYS A 52 10.44 -12.59 5.86
C LYS A 52 10.61 -13.46 7.11
N ASN A 53 10.65 -12.82 8.28
CA ASN A 53 10.80 -13.48 9.58
C ASN A 53 9.55 -13.21 10.39
N SER A 54 8.83 -14.28 10.76
CA SER A 54 7.64 -14.11 11.59
C SER A 54 8.00 -13.50 12.94
N GLN A 55 7.24 -12.50 13.38
CA GLN A 55 7.44 -11.90 14.71
C GLN A 55 7.26 -12.95 15.82
N THR A 56 6.31 -13.86 15.63
CA THR A 56 6.10 -15.01 16.52
C THR A 56 6.79 -16.23 15.92
N SER A 57 7.75 -16.81 16.65
CA SER A 57 8.38 -18.07 16.25
C SER A 57 7.36 -19.20 16.26
N ILE A 58 7.10 -19.77 15.09
CA ILE A 58 6.24 -20.93 14.91
C ILE A 58 7.14 -22.10 14.55
N TYR A 59 6.88 -23.25 15.17
CA TYR A 59 7.61 -24.47 14.89
C TYR A 59 6.66 -25.58 14.47
N TYR A 60 7.13 -26.45 13.58
CA TYR A 60 6.42 -27.64 13.15
C TYR A 60 7.02 -28.88 13.81
N ASP A 61 6.15 -29.70 14.40
CA ASP A 61 6.46 -31.02 14.93
C ASP A 61 6.15 -32.07 13.85
N PRO A 62 7.16 -32.68 13.20
CA PRO A 62 6.96 -33.67 12.16
C PRO A 62 6.41 -35.00 12.68
N ASN A 63 6.60 -35.32 13.97
CA ASN A 63 6.08 -36.56 14.55
C ASN A 63 4.58 -36.46 14.77
N ARG A 64 4.13 -35.30 15.26
CA ARG A 64 2.71 -35.04 15.58
C ARG A 64 1.93 -34.41 14.42
N HIS A 65 2.63 -33.92 13.40
CA HIS A 65 2.06 -33.14 12.29
C HIS A 65 1.29 -31.89 12.77
N THR A 66 1.83 -31.22 13.79
CA THR A 66 1.17 -30.06 14.43
C THR A 66 2.10 -28.87 14.51
N LEU A 67 1.53 -27.66 14.50
CA LEU A 67 2.25 -26.42 14.80
C LEU A 67 2.30 -26.19 16.31
N THR A 68 3.42 -25.64 16.79
CA THR A 68 3.64 -25.27 18.19
C THR A 68 4.43 -23.96 18.29
N PHE A 69 4.31 -23.27 19.42
CA PHE A 69 5.07 -22.05 19.72
C PHE A 69 6.29 -22.33 20.62
N GLN A 70 6.53 -23.59 20.97
CA GLN A 70 7.64 -23.99 21.84
C GLN A 70 8.72 -24.68 21.02
N ASP A 71 9.96 -24.27 21.25
CA ASP A 71 11.13 -24.94 20.71
C ASP A 71 11.39 -26.25 21.47
N LYS A 72 11.43 -27.37 20.75
CA LYS A 72 11.66 -28.73 21.28
C LYS A 72 12.68 -29.45 20.42
N GLU A 73 13.29 -30.52 20.96
CA GLU A 73 14.42 -31.25 20.33
C GLU A 73 14.19 -31.75 18.88
N PHE A 74 12.95 -31.80 18.39
CA PHE A 74 12.62 -32.28 17.05
C PHE A 74 11.71 -31.35 16.25
N THR A 75 11.60 -30.08 16.65
CA THR A 75 10.75 -29.12 15.96
C THR A 75 11.54 -28.28 14.95
N GLN A 76 10.90 -27.91 13.83
CA GLN A 76 11.51 -27.11 12.76
C GLN A 76 10.90 -25.71 12.75
N SER A 77 11.73 -24.66 12.71
CA SER A 77 11.25 -23.28 12.61
C SER A 77 10.56 -23.03 11.25
N ILE A 78 9.43 -22.34 11.29
CA ILE A 78 8.64 -21.94 10.12
C ILE A 78 8.45 -20.43 10.13
N ASN A 79 8.62 -19.82 8.96
CA ASN A 79 8.21 -18.46 8.69
C ASN A 79 6.90 -18.45 7.90
N LEU A 80 5.96 -17.62 8.34
CA LEU A 80 4.75 -17.29 7.60
C LEU A 80 5.10 -16.44 6.38
N ASN A 81 4.57 -16.84 5.23
CA ASN A 81 4.59 -16.05 4.01
C ASN A 81 3.29 -15.24 3.88
N GLY A 82 3.30 -14.21 3.05
CA GLY A 82 2.11 -13.39 2.77
C GLY A 82 1.80 -12.35 3.85
N LEU A 83 2.65 -12.19 4.86
CA LEU A 83 2.52 -11.10 5.82
C LEU A 83 3.28 -9.87 5.33
N TYR A 84 2.66 -8.71 5.43
CA TYR A 84 3.25 -7.44 5.01
C TYR A 84 3.27 -6.42 6.13
N ARG A 85 4.32 -5.60 6.13
CA ARG A 85 4.46 -4.38 6.93
C ARG A 85 4.22 -3.18 6.01
N ILE A 86 3.42 -2.22 6.48
CA ILE A 86 3.14 -0.97 5.78
C ILE A 86 3.94 0.14 6.47
N LEU A 87 4.72 0.87 5.69
CA LEU A 87 5.44 2.05 6.12
C LEU A 87 4.80 3.28 5.46
N ILE A 88 4.47 4.28 6.27
CA ILE A 88 3.77 5.48 5.81
C ILE A 88 4.63 6.70 6.10
N GLU A 89 4.92 7.46 5.05
CA GLU A 89 5.33 8.85 5.18
C GLU A 89 4.06 9.69 5.15
N LYS A 90 3.76 10.39 6.26
CA LYS A 90 2.58 11.25 6.37
C LYS A 90 2.91 12.71 6.05
N ASP A 91 1.88 13.48 5.73
CA ASP A 91 1.99 14.93 5.66
C ASP A 91 2.13 15.58 7.06
N LYS A 92 2.50 16.86 7.05
CA LYS A 92 2.62 17.68 8.26
C LYS A 92 1.26 17.81 8.95
N ASP A 93 1.26 17.85 10.28
CA ASP A 93 0.09 18.11 11.12
C ASP A 93 -1.10 17.12 10.96
N ILE A 94 -0.85 15.96 10.38
CA ILE A 94 -1.84 14.87 10.30
C ILE A 94 -1.93 14.10 11.62
N ASP A 95 -3.16 13.81 12.05
CA ASP A 95 -3.50 12.94 13.17
C ASP A 95 -3.22 11.47 12.83
N GLU A 96 -2.23 10.90 13.52
CA GLU A 96 -1.73 9.54 13.31
C GLU A 96 -2.77 8.46 13.62
N VAL A 97 -3.67 8.68 14.58
CA VAL A 97 -4.65 7.66 14.96
C VAL A 97 -5.68 7.50 13.85
N ASN A 98 -6.26 8.61 13.40
CA ASN A 98 -7.27 8.61 12.35
C ASN A 98 -6.75 8.09 11.01
N ILE A 99 -5.51 8.45 10.63
CA ILE A 99 -4.92 7.97 9.36
C ILE A 99 -4.64 6.47 9.41
N ILE A 100 -4.12 5.94 10.54
CA ILE A 100 -3.87 4.51 10.70
C ILE A 100 -5.19 3.73 10.64
N GLU A 101 -6.25 4.22 11.27
CA GLU A 101 -7.57 3.59 11.23
C GLU A 101 -8.13 3.56 9.80
N ASN A 102 -8.02 4.67 9.07
CA ASN A 102 -8.50 4.77 7.70
C ASN A 102 -7.72 3.84 6.76
N ILE A 103 -6.39 3.82 6.88
CA ILE A 103 -5.50 2.91 6.13
C ILE A 103 -5.87 1.46 6.43
N THR A 104 -5.99 1.11 7.71
CA THR A 104 -6.31 -0.28 8.14
C THR A 104 -7.66 -0.71 7.60
N SER A 105 -8.68 0.15 7.68
CA SER A 105 -10.01 -0.11 7.13
C SER A 105 -9.97 -0.31 5.61
N LEU A 106 -9.20 0.50 4.89
CA LEU A 106 -9.05 0.38 3.44
C LEU A 106 -8.34 -0.93 3.04
N LEU A 107 -7.22 -1.24 3.68
CA LEU A 107 -6.45 -2.45 3.40
C LEU A 107 -7.27 -3.72 3.65
N ASN A 108 -8.07 -3.74 4.72
CA ASN A 108 -8.94 -4.87 5.03
C ASN A 108 -10.02 -5.13 3.96
N GLN A 109 -10.46 -4.10 3.21
CA GLN A 109 -11.40 -4.28 2.10
C GLN A 109 -10.78 -4.99 0.89
N TYR A 110 -9.45 -4.89 0.75
CA TYR A 110 -8.69 -5.49 -0.34
C TYR A 110 -7.72 -6.55 0.16
N ARG A 111 -8.06 -7.29 1.21
CA ARG A 111 -7.22 -8.36 1.76
C ARG A 111 -7.24 -9.59 0.85
N ASN A 112 -6.11 -9.89 0.21
CA ASN A 112 -5.99 -11.04 -0.68
C ASN A 112 -5.99 -12.38 0.06
N LEU A 113 -6.22 -13.46 -0.69
CA LEU A 113 -6.23 -14.81 -0.13
C LEU A 113 -4.82 -15.24 0.30
N GLY A 114 -4.68 -15.64 1.57
CA GLY A 114 -3.39 -16.10 2.11
C GLY A 114 -2.41 -14.97 2.41
N GLU A 115 -2.85 -13.71 2.30
CA GLU A 115 -2.06 -12.53 2.65
C GLU A 115 -2.70 -11.76 3.80
N ASP A 116 -1.88 -11.03 4.56
CA ASP A 116 -2.33 -10.18 5.64
C ASP A 116 -1.40 -8.99 5.89
N PHE A 117 -1.93 -7.97 6.55
CA PHE A 117 -1.21 -6.75 6.91
C PHE A 117 -0.91 -6.77 8.40
N ALA A 118 0.34 -7.07 8.76
CA ALA A 118 0.74 -7.29 10.15
C ALA A 118 0.92 -5.99 10.95
N SER A 119 1.38 -4.92 10.31
CA SER A 119 1.55 -3.62 10.96
C SER A 119 1.46 -2.45 9.98
N VAL A 120 0.97 -1.32 10.47
CA VAL A 120 1.01 -0.02 9.80
C VAL A 120 1.82 0.93 10.68
N GLU A 121 2.91 1.46 10.13
CA GLU A 121 3.89 2.24 10.88
C GLU A 121 4.12 3.59 10.20
N ILE A 122 3.97 4.66 10.97
CA ILE A 122 4.36 6.01 10.55
C ILE A 122 5.88 6.13 10.68
N LEU A 123 6.55 6.52 9.59
CA LEU A 123 7.99 6.71 9.59
C LEU A 123 8.38 7.99 10.34
N PRO A 124 9.41 7.94 11.19
CA PRO A 124 9.97 9.14 11.80
C PRO A 124 10.63 10.02 10.73
N ILE A 125 10.64 11.33 10.97
CA ILE A 125 11.35 12.29 10.13
C ILE A 125 12.82 12.31 10.55
N GLU A 126 13.71 12.02 9.59
CA GLU A 126 15.15 12.17 9.77
C GLU A 126 15.62 13.42 9.01
N GLU A 127 16.25 14.37 9.72
CA GLU A 127 16.78 15.58 9.10
C GLU A 127 18.14 15.32 8.46
N ILE A 128 18.20 15.44 7.13
CA ILE A 128 19.43 15.27 6.35
C ILE A 128 19.83 16.63 5.76
N SER A 129 21.08 17.03 5.96
CA SER A 129 21.65 18.23 5.35
C SER A 129 22.65 17.85 4.24
N ILE A 130 22.61 18.58 3.14
CA ILE A 130 23.52 18.40 2.00
C ILE A 130 24.25 19.72 1.78
N GLN A 131 25.57 19.67 1.73
CA GLN A 131 26.40 20.78 1.27
C GLN A 131 26.68 20.58 -0.22
N ALA A 132 26.31 21.56 -1.03
CA ALA A 132 26.55 21.55 -2.47
C ALA A 132 27.14 22.89 -2.91
N GLU A 133 28.09 22.83 -3.84
CA GLU A 133 28.58 23.98 -4.58
C GLU A 133 27.93 23.95 -5.97
N ILE A 134 27.25 25.03 -6.34
CA ILE A 134 26.49 25.12 -7.59
C ILE A 134 27.03 26.30 -8.37
N GLU A 135 27.62 26.04 -9.53
CA GLU A 135 28.01 27.07 -10.50
C GLU A 135 26.89 27.23 -11.54
N VAL A 136 26.54 28.47 -11.86
CA VAL A 136 25.51 28.79 -12.86
C VAL A 136 26.16 29.60 -13.97
N GLU A 137 26.13 29.10 -15.20
CA GLU A 137 26.63 29.81 -16.37
C GLU A 137 25.54 30.76 -16.94
N GLY A 138 25.90 32.01 -17.17
CA GLY A 138 24.96 33.04 -17.63
C GLY A 138 24.72 32.96 -19.14
N VAL A 139 23.44 32.96 -19.54
CA VAL A 139 23.06 33.18 -20.95
C VAL A 139 23.14 34.70 -21.25
N LEU A 140 24.19 35.13 -21.94
CA LEU A 140 24.29 36.50 -22.45
C LEU A 140 23.28 36.68 -23.60
N MET A 141 22.13 37.31 -23.32
CA MET A 141 21.31 37.88 -24.38
C MET A 141 22.00 39.15 -24.90
N SER A 142 22.65 39.04 -26.06
CA SER A 142 23.08 40.20 -26.83
C SER A 142 21.85 40.97 -27.31
N MET A 143 21.55 42.12 -26.70
CA MET A 143 20.65 43.10 -27.29
C MET A 143 21.45 43.91 -28.34
N ASN A 144 21.10 43.70 -29.61
CA ASN A 144 21.40 44.62 -30.71
C ASN A 144 20.37 45.75 -30.75
#